data_AF-A0A3D4ERR1-F1
#
_entry.id   AF-A0A3D4ERR1-F1
#
_cell.length_a   1.000
_cell.length_b   1.000
_cell.length_c   1.000
_cell.angle_alpha   90.00
_cell.angle_beta   90.00
_cell.angle_gamma   90.00
#
_symmetry.space_group_name_H-M   'P 1'
#
loop_
_entity.id
_entity.type
_entity.pdbx_description
1 polymer ?
#
loop_
_entity_poly.entity_id
_entity_poly.type
_entity_poly.pdbx_seq_one_letter_code
_entity_poly.pdbx_strand_id
1 'polypeptide(L)'
;MNIRVFYFFLALGLCVGFTYGQNTAFTALDSVYITDLKLKQYSTGRAVLQLSDSITRLNRPLLTNTLNFNSPIYFKENGLGMVSSPSFRGTTASQTAVIWNGVNINSQFN
;
A
#
# COMPACT_ATOMS: atom_id res chain seq x y z
N MET A 1 -30.96 55.85 -28.07
CA MET A 1 -30.03 54.71 -27.92
C MET A 1 -29.74 54.16 -29.31
N ASN A 2 -28.49 54.14 -29.75
CA ASN A 2 -28.13 53.75 -31.13
C ASN A 2 -28.42 52.27 -31.38
N ILE A 3 -29.05 51.93 -32.51
CA ILE A 3 -29.44 50.55 -32.87
C ILE A 3 -28.25 49.56 -32.87
N ARG A 4 -27.03 50.05 -33.13
CA ARG A 4 -25.79 49.26 -33.04
C ARG A 4 -25.45 48.81 -31.61
N VAL A 5 -25.76 49.64 -30.63
CA VAL A 5 -25.54 49.33 -29.21
C VAL A 5 -26.54 48.26 -28.75
N PHE A 6 -27.77 48.31 -29.26
CA PHE A 6 -28.79 47.30 -28.98
C PHE A 6 -28.39 45.90 -29.48
N TYR A 7 -27.90 45.78 -30.72
CA TYR A 7 -27.42 44.50 -31.24
C TYR A 7 -26.20 43.95 -30.50
N PHE A 8 -25.32 44.82 -30.00
CA PHE A 8 -24.17 44.40 -29.18
C PHE A 8 -24.63 43.77 -27.86
N PHE A 9 -25.56 44.39 -27.15
CA PHE A 9 -26.11 43.82 -25.91
C PHE A 9 -26.92 42.54 -26.15
N LEU A 10 -27.61 42.42 -27.29
CA LEU A 10 -28.31 41.19 -27.69
C LEU A 10 -27.33 40.04 -27.92
N ALA A 11 -26.24 40.27 -28.65
CA ALA A 11 -25.20 39.27 -28.91
C ALA A 11 -24.48 38.84 -27.62
N LEU A 12 -24.20 39.80 -26.72
CA LEU A 12 -23.61 39.51 -25.42
C LEU A 12 -24.52 38.63 -24.57
N GLY A 13 -25.83 38.93 -24.52
CA GLY A 13 -26.82 38.16 -23.76
C GLY A 13 -26.98 36.71 -24.27
N LEU A 14 -26.88 36.49 -25.58
CA LEU A 14 -26.94 35.16 -26.18
C LEU A 14 -25.70 34.30 -25.87
N CYS A 15 -24.52 34.91 -25.71
CA CYS A 15 -23.27 34.21 -25.39
C CYS A 15 -23.25 33.62 -23.97
N VAL A 16 -23.97 34.24 -23.02
CA VAL A 16 -23.96 33.81 -21.59
C VAL A 16 -24.77 32.53 -21.37
N GLY A 17 -25.70 32.18 -22.27
CA GLY A 17 -26.56 30.99 -22.13
C GLY A 17 -25.90 29.63 -22.43
N PHE A 18 -24.65 29.61 -22.91
CA PHE A 18 -23.95 28.39 -23.35
C PHE A 18 -22.77 27.97 -22.47
N THR A 19 -22.71 28.43 -21.22
CA THR A 19 -21.66 28.01 -20.29
C THR A 19 -22.03 26.70 -19.61
N TYR A 20 -21.41 25.61 -20.04
CA TYR A 20 -21.47 24.32 -19.35
C TYR A 20 -20.20 24.14 -18.52
N GLY A 21 -20.35 23.90 -17.22
CA GLY A 21 -19.24 23.53 -16.33
C GLY A 21 -18.95 22.03 -16.38
N GLN A 22 -17.76 21.63 -15.94
CA GLN A 22 -17.45 20.21 -15.77
C GLN A 22 -18.31 19.63 -14.64
N ASN A 23 -19.24 18.73 -14.99
CA ASN A 23 -19.95 17.93 -14.00
C ASN A 23 -19.11 16.67 -13.72
N THR A 24 -18.23 16.75 -12.73
CA THR A 24 -17.43 15.60 -12.29
C THR A 24 -18.32 14.65 -11.50
N ALA A 25 -18.93 13.69 -12.20
CA ALA A 25 -19.61 12.58 -11.55
C ALA A 25 -18.59 11.79 -10.72
N PHE A 26 -18.62 11.97 -9.40
CA PHE A 26 -17.83 11.19 -8.47
C PHE A 26 -18.38 9.77 -8.43
N THR A 27 -17.61 8.80 -8.93
CA THR A 27 -17.91 7.38 -8.75
C THR A 27 -17.19 6.94 -7.49
N ALA A 28 -17.93 6.64 -6.42
CA ALA A 28 -17.38 5.97 -5.27
C ALA A 28 -17.00 4.54 -5.68
N LEU A 29 -15.71 4.21 -5.67
CA LEU A 29 -15.27 2.83 -5.81
C LEU A 29 -15.51 2.12 -4.48
N ASP A 30 -15.93 0.86 -4.57
CA ASP A 30 -16.04 0.00 -3.39
C ASP A 30 -14.66 -0.29 -2.80
N SER A 31 -14.61 -0.44 -1.48
CA SER A 31 -13.37 -0.71 -0.77
C SER A 31 -12.98 -2.18 -0.93
N VAL A 32 -11.72 -2.44 -1.26
CA VAL A 32 -11.18 -3.80 -1.32
C VAL A 32 -10.28 -4.04 -0.10
N TYR A 33 -10.62 -5.07 0.67
CA TYR A 33 -9.81 -5.49 1.82
C TYR A 33 -8.79 -6.54 1.40
N ILE A 34 -7.52 -6.29 1.68
CA ILE A 34 -6.46 -7.26 1.45
C ILE A 34 -6.19 -8.02 2.75
N THR A 35 -6.37 -9.33 2.72
CA THR A 35 -6.32 -10.20 3.91
C THR A 35 -5.38 -11.38 3.70
N ASP A 36 -4.96 -11.99 4.81
CA ASP A 36 -4.02 -13.11 4.89
C ASP A 36 -4.68 -14.49 4.69
N LEU A 37 -5.78 -14.56 3.92
CA LEU A 37 -6.59 -15.78 3.74
C LEU A 37 -5.76 -17.02 3.37
N LYS A 38 -4.72 -16.85 2.54
CA LYS A 38 -3.83 -17.93 2.13
C LYS A 38 -3.05 -18.53 3.32
N LEU A 39 -2.59 -17.70 4.26
CA LEU A 39 -1.87 -18.18 5.43
C LEU A 39 -2.80 -19.02 6.33
N LYS A 40 -4.04 -18.55 6.54
CA LYS A 40 -5.03 -19.27 7.36
C LYS A 40 -5.49 -20.58 6.73
N GLN A 41 -5.70 -20.60 5.40
CA GLN A 41 -6.22 -21.77 4.70
C GLN A 41 -5.16 -22.85 4.41
N TYR A 42 -3.91 -22.47 4.19
CA TYR A 42 -2.85 -23.39 3.72
C TYR A 42 -1.71 -23.62 4.71
N SER A 43 -1.91 -23.28 5.99
CA SER A 43 -0.92 -23.50 7.05
C SER A 43 -0.95 -24.89 7.68
N THR A 44 -1.91 -25.75 7.35
CA THR A 44 -2.00 -27.12 7.89
C THR A 44 -0.70 -27.89 7.67
N GLY A 45 -0.15 -28.46 8.75
CA GLY A 45 1.11 -29.21 8.71
C GLY A 45 2.38 -28.35 8.66
N ARG A 46 2.28 -27.02 8.74
CA ARG A 46 3.43 -26.10 8.82
C ARG A 46 3.51 -25.47 10.21
N ALA A 47 4.73 -25.20 10.69
CA ALA A 47 4.92 -24.43 11.91
C ALA A 47 4.54 -22.97 11.66
N VAL A 48 3.57 -22.45 12.42
CA VAL A 48 3.15 -21.05 12.38
C VAL A 48 3.53 -20.40 13.71
N LEU A 49 4.27 -19.30 13.63
CA LEU A 49 4.61 -18.46 14.76
C LEU A 49 3.90 -17.12 14.61
N GLN A 50 3.14 -16.74 15.62
CA GLN A 50 2.46 -15.46 15.68
C GLN A 50 3.03 -14.65 16.84
N LEU A 51 3.48 -13.43 16.56
CA LEU A 51 3.94 -12.49 17.59
C LEU A 51 2.73 -11.67 18.07
N SER A 52 2.61 -11.49 19.39
CA SER A 52 1.57 -10.65 19.99
C SER A 52 1.98 -9.18 20.03
N ASP A 53 1.01 -8.27 19.99
CA ASP A 53 1.25 -6.82 19.99
C ASP A 53 2.00 -6.32 21.24
N SER A 54 1.91 -7.05 22.35
CA SER A 54 2.68 -6.79 23.56
C SER A 54 4.20 -6.88 23.34
N ILE A 55 4.65 -7.79 22.48
CA ILE A 55 6.07 -7.98 22.16
C ILE A 55 6.59 -6.77 21.39
N THR A 56 5.78 -6.19 20.51
CA THR A 56 6.11 -4.97 19.75
C THR A 56 6.29 -3.76 20.67
N ARG A 57 5.56 -3.69 21.79
CA ARG A 57 5.73 -2.62 22.79
C ARG A 57 6.99 -2.76 23.64
N LEU A 58 7.49 -3.99 23.81
CA LEU A 58 8.66 -4.29 24.64
C LEU A 58 9.98 -4.16 23.86
N ASN A 59 9.94 -4.32 22.54
CA ASN A 59 11.12 -4.27 21.69
C ASN A 59 11.33 -2.88 21.05
N ARG A 60 12.61 -2.55 20.81
CA ARG A 60 13.12 -1.33 20.15
C ARG A 60 12.45 -1.06 18.78
N PRO A 61 12.55 0.16 18.19
CA PRO A 61 11.77 0.59 17.02
C PRO A 61 11.93 -0.25 15.73
N LEU A 62 12.92 -1.14 15.65
CA LEU A 62 13.24 -1.89 14.44
C LEU A 62 12.54 -3.26 14.43
N LEU A 63 11.76 -3.50 13.38
CA LEU A 63 11.07 -4.77 13.13
C LEU A 63 12.04 -5.95 13.10
N THR A 64 13.20 -5.78 12.44
CA THR A 64 14.24 -6.81 12.34
C THR A 64 14.67 -7.35 13.70
N ASN A 65 14.91 -6.47 14.67
CA ASN A 65 15.32 -6.89 16.02
C ASN A 65 14.21 -7.67 16.71
N THR A 66 12.97 -7.18 16.62
CA THR A 66 11.82 -7.87 17.19
C THR A 66 11.66 -9.27 16.60
N LEU A 67 11.79 -9.42 15.29
CA LEU A 67 11.71 -10.72 14.63
C LEU A 67 12.90 -11.62 15.00
N ASN A 68 14.12 -11.10 15.04
CA ASN A 68 15.33 -11.86 15.38
C ASN A 68 15.25 -12.41 16.81
N PHE A 69 14.82 -11.59 17.78
CA PHE A 69 14.72 -12.03 19.18
C PHE A 69 13.58 -13.02 19.45
N ASN A 70 12.49 -12.96 18.67
CA ASN A 70 11.27 -13.72 18.97
C ASN A 70 10.97 -14.83 17.95
N SER A 71 11.84 -15.06 16.97
CA SER A 71 11.65 -16.09 15.94
C SER A 71 12.96 -16.83 15.67
N PRO A 72 12.91 -18.06 15.11
CA PRO A 72 14.10 -18.80 14.72
C PRO A 72 14.71 -18.32 13.38
N ILE A 73 14.29 -17.15 12.87
CA ILE A 73 14.71 -16.63 11.57
C ILE A 73 16.00 -15.83 11.73
N TYR A 74 17.00 -16.17 10.92
CA TYR A 74 18.21 -15.35 10.84
C TYR A 74 18.02 -14.22 9.84
N PHE A 75 18.47 -13.02 10.21
CA PHE A 75 18.39 -11.82 9.37
C PHE A 75 19.78 -11.38 8.93
N LYS A 76 19.98 -11.26 7.62
CA LYS A 76 21.17 -10.68 7.00
C LYS A 76 20.96 -9.18 6.85
N GLU A 77 21.61 -8.40 7.72
CA GLU A 77 21.53 -6.94 7.72
C GLU A 77 22.70 -6.35 6.92
N ASN A 78 22.41 -5.40 6.03
CA ASN A 78 23.45 -4.67 5.29
C ASN A 78 24.06 -3.52 6.11
N GLY A 79 23.61 -3.31 7.34
CA GLY A 79 24.01 -2.27 8.29
C GLY A 79 22.81 -1.74 9.07
N LEU A 80 23.06 -0.89 10.07
CA LEU A 80 22.04 -0.44 11.02
C LEU A 80 20.92 0.33 10.32
N GLY A 81 19.68 -0.16 10.45
CA GLY A 81 18.49 0.49 9.88
C GLY A 81 18.37 0.41 8.35
N MET A 82 19.26 -0.34 7.69
CA MET A 82 19.21 -0.59 6.24
C MET A 82 18.38 -1.83 5.93
N VAL A 83 18.42 -2.26 4.66
CA VAL A 83 17.75 -3.48 4.19
C VAL A 83 18.25 -4.68 4.99
N SER A 84 17.28 -5.40 5.56
CA SER A 84 17.49 -6.66 6.28
C SER A 84 16.66 -7.76 5.62
N SER A 85 17.32 -8.86 5.30
CA SER A 85 16.73 -9.96 4.55
C SER A 85 16.67 -11.25 5.39
N PRO A 86 15.53 -11.96 5.39
CA PRO A 86 15.43 -13.24 6.08
C PRO A 86 16.25 -14.33 5.37
N SER A 87 16.78 -15.25 6.15
CA SER A 87 17.53 -16.43 5.69
C SER A 87 17.16 -17.64 6.55
N PHE A 88 16.71 -18.71 5.90
CA PHE A 88 16.34 -19.96 6.56
C PHE A 88 17.38 -21.02 6.24
N ARG A 89 18.13 -21.49 7.26
CA ARG A 89 19.08 -22.61 7.09
C ARG A 89 20.00 -22.46 5.86
N GLY A 90 20.54 -21.27 5.63
CA GLY A 90 21.46 -20.99 4.52
C GLY A 90 20.80 -20.50 3.21
N THR A 91 19.48 -20.36 3.15
CA THR A 91 18.80 -19.79 1.98
C THR A 91 19.05 -18.29 1.81
N THR A 92 18.79 -17.78 0.61
CA THR A 92 18.85 -16.36 0.27
C THR A 92 17.49 -15.67 0.42
N ALA A 93 17.50 -14.34 0.39
CA ALA A 93 16.29 -13.52 0.43
C ALA A 93 15.28 -13.88 -0.67
N SER A 94 15.78 -14.18 -1.88
CA SER A 94 14.95 -14.52 -3.04
C SER A 94 14.20 -15.85 -2.88
N GLN A 95 14.66 -16.73 -2.00
CA GLN A 95 14.04 -18.02 -1.71
C GLN A 95 12.97 -17.93 -0.60
N THR A 96 12.79 -16.74 -0.01
CA THR A 96 11.82 -16.50 1.06
C THR A 96 10.81 -15.43 0.64
N ALA A 97 9.53 -15.80 0.58
CA ALA A 97 8.48 -14.83 0.38
C ALA A 97 8.25 -13.97 1.64
N VAL A 98 8.41 -12.65 1.52
CA VAL A 98 7.96 -11.68 2.53
C VAL A 98 6.62 -11.14 2.06
N ILE A 99 5.57 -11.40 2.82
CA ILE A 99 4.19 -11.10 2.43
C ILE A 99 3.61 -10.07 3.38
N TRP A 100 3.17 -8.93 2.85
CA TRP A 100 2.46 -7.89 3.57
C TRP A 100 0.98 -7.92 3.19
N ASN A 101 0.11 -8.21 4.17
CA ASN A 101 -1.34 -8.33 3.96
C ASN A 101 -1.72 -9.21 2.75
N GLY A 102 -1.02 -10.31 2.49
CA GLY A 102 -1.28 -11.18 1.33
C GLY A 102 -0.58 -10.80 0.03
N VAL A 103 0.15 -9.68 -0.02
CA VAL A 103 0.94 -9.23 -1.18
C VAL A 103 2.43 -9.52 -0.96
N ASN A 104 3.08 -10.17 -1.92
CA ASN A 104 4.53 -10.38 -1.86
C ASN A 104 5.26 -9.05 -2.10
N ILE A 105 6.15 -8.67 -1.18
CA ILE A 105 6.92 -7.42 -1.21
C ILE A 105 8.43 -7.63 -1.44
N ASN A 106 8.85 -8.84 -1.80
CA ASN A 106 10.24 -9.08 -2.19
C ASN A 106 10.63 -8.22 -3.40
N SER A 107 11.86 -7.70 -3.40
CA SER A 107 12.43 -7.03 -4.56
C SER A 107 12.45 -7.98 -5.75
N GLN A 108 11.97 -7.50 -6.90
CA GLN A 108 12.07 -8.20 -8.18
C GLN A 108 13.44 -8.02 -8.85
N PHE A 109 14.20 -7.02 -8.40
CA PHE A 109 15.54 -6.71 -8.89
C PHE A 109 16.56 -7.24 -7.89
N ASN A 110 17.56 -7.96 -8.40
CA ASN A 110 18.66 -8.55 -7.64
C ASN A 110 19.96 -7.81 -7.99
#